data_AF-A0AAW8VK86-F1
#
_entry.id   AF-A0AAW8VK86-F1
#
_cell.length_a   1.000
_cell.length_b   1.000
_cell.length_c   1.000
_cell.angle_alpha   90.00
_cell.angle_beta   90.00
_cell.angle_gamma   90.00
#
_symmetry.space_group_name_H-M   'P 1'
#
loop_
_entity.id
_entity.type
_entity.pdbx_description
1 polymer ?
#
loop_
_entity_poly.entity_id
_entity_poly.type
_entity_poly.pdbx_seq_one_letter_code
_entity_poly.pdbx_strand_id
1 'polypeptide(L)'
;MENKKMTSVQLIADSYTSYHRSVYLYICYRINNKEEAEDIAQDVFLRLMDYKQMLRPDTVKFFIYTISRNLVNDYLRRHYKKQEITSYIYDHATTCTNETENQIVANDLLACEKRKLRTLPEQRRKIYIMNRFEDKSSSEISAKLNLSRRTVENHLFISRKEIREYMKQCI
;
A
#
# COMPACT_ATOMS: atom_id res chain seq x y z
N MET A 1 -27.25 -41.32 -6.23
CA MET A 1 -26.48 -40.10 -5.87
C MET A 1 -27.36 -38.84 -5.77
N GLU A 2 -28.60 -38.85 -6.29
CA GLU A 2 -29.50 -37.68 -6.25
C GLU A 2 -30.04 -37.32 -4.85
N ASN A 3 -30.34 -38.32 -4.01
CA ASN A 3 -30.90 -38.07 -2.67
C ASN A 3 -29.99 -37.25 -1.74
N LYS A 4 -28.65 -37.36 -1.90
CA LYS A 4 -27.68 -36.61 -1.08
C LYS A 4 -27.60 -35.12 -1.45
N LYS A 5 -27.77 -34.77 -2.73
CA LYS A 5 -27.77 -33.38 -3.20
C LYS A 5 -29.04 -32.64 -2.77
N MET A 6 -30.20 -33.33 -2.79
CA MET A 6 -31.46 -32.76 -2.33
C MET A 6 -31.39 -32.36 -0.85
N THR A 7 -30.80 -33.21 0.01
CA THR A 7 -30.63 -32.91 1.45
C THR A 7 -29.70 -31.72 1.72
N SER A 8 -28.61 -31.56 0.95
CA SER A 8 -27.71 -30.40 1.12
C SER A 8 -28.35 -29.08 0.72
N VAL A 9 -29.13 -29.06 -0.37
CA VAL A 9 -29.81 -27.84 -0.84
C VAL A 9 -30.89 -27.41 0.15
N GLN A 10 -31.68 -28.37 0.65
CA GLN A 10 -32.70 -28.09 1.67
C GLN A 10 -32.07 -27.54 2.95
N LEU A 11 -30.97 -28.14 3.43
CA LEU A 11 -30.27 -27.67 4.62
C LEU A 11 -29.74 -26.24 4.47
N ILE A 12 -29.25 -25.86 3.28
CA ILE A 12 -28.79 -24.50 3.00
C ILE A 12 -29.97 -23.52 3.02
N ALA A 13 -31.09 -23.87 2.39
CA ALA A 13 -32.30 -23.05 2.38
C ALA A 13 -32.85 -22.83 3.80
N ASP A 14 -32.95 -23.89 4.60
CA ASP A 14 -33.41 -23.83 5.99
C ASP A 14 -32.46 -22.98 6.85
N SER A 15 -31.15 -23.10 6.61
CA SER A 15 -30.13 -22.29 7.28
C SER A 15 -30.24 -20.81 6.90
N TYR A 16 -30.52 -20.49 5.63
CA TYR A 16 -30.73 -19.11 5.19
C TYR A 16 -31.91 -18.47 5.92
N THR A 17 -33.08 -19.12 5.88
CA THR A 17 -34.29 -18.62 6.54
C THR A 17 -34.08 -18.46 8.04
N SER A 18 -33.35 -19.37 8.68
CA SER A 18 -33.15 -19.37 10.14
C SER A 18 -32.08 -18.39 10.62
N TYR A 19 -31.01 -18.18 9.84
CA TYR A 19 -29.82 -17.48 10.32
C TYR A 19 -29.49 -16.18 9.58
N HIS A 20 -30.11 -15.89 8.43
CA HIS A 20 -29.78 -14.70 7.64
C HIS A 20 -29.87 -13.42 8.48
N ARG A 21 -30.99 -13.22 9.19
CA ARG A 21 -31.20 -12.03 10.02
C ARG A 21 -30.17 -11.93 11.15
N SER A 22 -29.84 -13.01 11.84
CA SER A 22 -28.90 -12.99 12.96
C SER A 22 -27.45 -12.78 12.48
N VAL A 23 -27.10 -13.32 11.32
CA VAL A 23 -25.81 -13.11 10.65
C VAL A 23 -25.68 -11.67 10.19
N TYR A 24 -26.70 -11.12 9.53
CA TYR A 24 -26.74 -9.71 9.13
C TYR A 24 -26.57 -8.78 10.33
N LEU A 25 -27.34 -8.97 11.41
CA LEU A 25 -27.21 -8.15 12.63
C LEU A 25 -25.82 -8.28 13.27
N TYR A 26 -25.25 -9.48 13.31
CA TYR A 26 -23.89 -9.71 13.78
C TYR A 26 -22.85 -8.94 12.96
N ILE A 27 -22.95 -8.96 11.63
CA ILE A 27 -22.04 -8.25 10.74
C ILE A 27 -22.23 -6.74 10.90
N CYS A 28 -23.48 -6.25 10.86
CA CYS A 28 -23.84 -4.84 11.07
C CYS A 28 -23.21 -4.28 12.34
N TYR A 29 -23.33 -5.00 13.46
CA TYR A 29 -22.76 -4.60 14.74
C TYR A 29 -21.23 -4.45 14.69
N ARG A 30 -20.55 -5.24 13.85
CA ARG A 30 -19.09 -5.29 13.77
C ARG A 30 -18.48 -4.27 12.81
N ILE A 31 -19.16 -3.93 11.73
CA ILE A 31 -18.62 -3.05 10.68
C ILE A 31 -19.30 -1.68 10.62
N ASN A 32 -20.44 -1.52 11.29
CA ASN A 32 -21.22 -0.28 11.35
C ASN A 32 -21.55 0.35 9.97
N ASN A 33 -21.72 -0.50 8.95
CA ASN A 33 -22.16 -0.13 7.61
C ASN A 33 -23.24 -1.13 7.19
N LYS A 34 -24.46 -0.65 6.92
CA LYS A 34 -25.62 -1.50 6.64
C LYS A 34 -25.56 -2.14 5.26
N GLU A 35 -25.19 -1.39 4.24
CA GLU A 35 -25.11 -1.88 2.85
C GLU A 35 -24.04 -2.98 2.75
N GLU A 36 -22.84 -2.70 3.23
CA GLU A 36 -21.76 -3.69 3.26
C GLU A 36 -22.09 -4.90 4.15
N ALA A 37 -22.89 -4.70 5.20
CA ALA A 37 -23.29 -5.82 6.04
C ALA A 37 -24.28 -6.75 5.34
N GLU A 38 -25.12 -6.21 4.47
CA GLU A 38 -26.05 -6.97 3.64
C GLU A 38 -25.28 -7.77 2.58
N ASP A 39 -24.34 -7.15 1.87
CA ASP A 39 -23.49 -7.81 0.88
C ASP A 39 -22.65 -8.94 1.51
N ILE A 40 -22.01 -8.67 2.65
CA ILE A 40 -21.22 -9.69 3.35
C ILE A 40 -22.12 -10.81 3.86
N ALA A 41 -23.35 -10.52 4.31
CA ALA A 41 -24.29 -11.55 4.74
C ALA A 41 -24.68 -12.46 3.56
N GLN A 42 -24.90 -11.90 2.36
CA GLN A 42 -25.14 -12.69 1.16
C GLN A 42 -23.95 -13.60 0.83
N ASP A 43 -22.73 -13.04 0.85
CA ASP A 43 -21.48 -13.79 0.62
C ASP A 43 -21.29 -14.98 1.57
N VAL A 44 -21.76 -14.88 2.82
CA VAL A 44 -21.72 -16.00 3.78
C VAL A 44 -22.47 -17.21 3.22
N PHE A 45 -23.69 -17.00 2.71
CA PHE A 45 -24.54 -18.07 2.21
C PHE A 45 -24.12 -18.55 0.82
N LEU A 46 -23.57 -17.68 -0.02
CA LEU A 46 -22.92 -18.09 -1.28
C LEU A 46 -21.74 -19.03 -1.01
N ARG A 47 -20.86 -18.69 -0.06
CA ARG A 47 -19.75 -19.57 0.34
C ARG A 47 -20.20 -20.87 0.98
N LEU A 48 -21.31 -20.84 1.71
CA LEU A 48 -21.93 -22.05 2.24
C LEU A 48 -22.44 -22.95 1.11
N MET A 49 -23.00 -22.36 0.05
CA MET A 49 -23.51 -23.08 -1.12
C MET A 49 -22.40 -23.69 -1.98
N ASP A 50 -21.28 -22.97 -2.13
CA ASP A 50 -20.09 -23.45 -2.87
C ASP A 50 -19.28 -24.51 -2.12
N TYR A 51 -19.61 -24.76 -0.84
CA TYR A 51 -18.90 -25.73 -0.03
C TYR A 51 -19.19 -27.17 -0.49
N LYS A 52 -18.21 -27.77 -1.15
CA LYS A 52 -18.34 -29.10 -1.80
C LYS A 52 -18.33 -30.28 -0.84
N GLN A 53 -18.02 -30.08 0.44
CA GLN A 53 -17.97 -31.17 1.43
C GLN A 53 -19.33 -31.33 2.14
N MET A 54 -19.49 -32.45 2.84
CA MET A 54 -20.74 -32.77 3.53
C MET A 54 -21.02 -31.78 4.67
N LEU A 55 -22.06 -30.97 4.50
CA LEU A 55 -22.62 -30.15 5.58
C LEU A 55 -23.40 -31.04 6.54
N ARG A 56 -23.24 -30.80 7.84
CA ARG A 56 -24.01 -31.50 8.87
C ARG A 56 -24.91 -30.51 9.63
N PRO A 57 -26.20 -30.83 9.86
CA PRO A 57 -27.15 -29.92 10.50
C PRO A 57 -26.73 -29.41 11.89
N ASP A 58 -26.06 -30.26 12.67
CA ASP A 58 -25.52 -29.96 13.99
C ASP A 58 -24.37 -28.93 13.96
N THR A 59 -23.64 -28.84 12.84
CA THR A 59 -22.46 -27.98 12.71
C THR A 59 -22.66 -26.75 11.82
N VAL A 60 -23.72 -26.73 11.00
CA VAL A 60 -23.93 -25.70 9.96
C VAL A 60 -23.97 -24.29 10.54
N LYS A 61 -24.60 -24.11 11.71
CA LYS A 61 -24.66 -22.83 12.42
C LYS A 61 -23.26 -22.31 12.76
N PHE A 62 -22.41 -23.16 13.34
CA PHE A 62 -21.04 -22.77 13.69
C PHE A 62 -20.21 -22.46 12.44
N PHE A 63 -20.43 -23.21 11.38
CA PHE A 63 -19.74 -22.99 10.11
C PHE A 63 -20.13 -21.65 9.48
N ILE A 64 -21.42 -21.30 9.48
CA ILE A 64 -21.92 -19.99 9.04
C ILE A 64 -21.21 -18.87 9.79
N TYR A 65 -21.20 -18.90 11.14
CA TYR A 65 -20.51 -17.87 11.93
C TYR A 65 -18.99 -17.86 11.72
N THR A 66 -18.37 -18.99 11.38
CA THR A 66 -16.96 -19.04 11.00
C THR A 66 -16.72 -18.30 9.69
N ILE A 67 -17.55 -18.54 8.67
CA ILE A 67 -17.51 -17.81 7.40
C ILE A 67 -17.74 -16.31 7.64
N SER A 68 -18.77 -15.95 8.41
CA SER A 68 -19.10 -14.54 8.73
C SER A 68 -17.93 -13.84 9.42
N ARG A 69 -17.31 -14.47 10.43
CA ARG A 69 -16.15 -13.90 11.14
C ARG A 69 -14.98 -13.67 10.19
N ASN A 70 -14.69 -14.62 9.31
CA ASN A 70 -13.58 -14.50 8.36
C ASN A 70 -13.83 -13.36 7.36
N LEU A 71 -15.03 -13.27 6.80
CA LEU A 71 -15.41 -12.19 5.90
C LEU A 71 -15.38 -10.81 6.57
N VAL A 72 -15.88 -10.69 7.81
CA VAL A 72 -15.80 -9.46 8.60
C VAL A 72 -14.34 -9.05 8.83
N ASN A 73 -13.48 -10.01 9.21
CA ASN A 73 -12.06 -9.73 9.42
C ASN A 73 -11.36 -9.29 8.13
N ASP A 74 -11.67 -9.93 7.01
CA ASP A 74 -11.14 -9.55 5.69
C ASP A 74 -11.63 -8.16 5.26
N TYR A 75 -12.92 -7.86 5.46
CA TYR A 75 -13.48 -6.54 5.23
C TYR A 75 -12.78 -5.49 6.07
N LEU A 76 -12.69 -5.67 7.39
CA LEU A 76 -12.05 -4.71 8.30
C LEU A 76 -10.57 -4.51 7.95
N ARG A 77 -9.84 -5.59 7.64
CA ARG A 77 -8.45 -5.51 7.19
C ARG A 77 -8.30 -4.65 5.93
N ARG A 78 -9.17 -4.86 4.93
CA ARG A 78 -9.18 -4.05 3.69
C ARG A 78 -9.62 -2.61 3.95
N HIS A 79 -10.62 -2.42 4.80
CA HIS A 79 -11.16 -1.12 5.16
C HIS A 79 -10.12 -0.26 5.88
N TYR A 80 -9.45 -0.79 6.90
CA TYR A 80 -8.39 -0.07 7.60
C TYR A 80 -7.17 0.17 6.72
N LYS A 81 -6.79 -0.80 5.87
CA LYS A 81 -5.72 -0.57 4.88
C LYS A 81 -6.10 0.51 3.86
N LYS A 82 -7.36 0.54 3.41
CA LYS A 82 -7.87 1.59 2.52
C LYS A 82 -7.89 2.93 3.24
N GLN A 83 -8.31 3.00 4.50
CA GLN A 83 -8.26 4.23 5.29
C GLN A 83 -6.83 4.72 5.52
N GLU A 84 -5.87 3.82 5.78
CA GLU A 84 -4.46 4.17 5.90
C GLU A 84 -3.92 4.73 4.57
N ILE A 85 -4.25 4.08 3.44
CA ILE A 85 -3.89 4.58 2.11
C ILE A 85 -4.62 5.88 1.78
N THR A 86 -5.91 6.03 2.12
CA THR A 86 -6.68 7.26 1.89
C THR A 86 -6.17 8.38 2.77
N SER A 87 -5.81 8.14 4.03
CA SER A 87 -5.17 9.12 4.91
C SER A 87 -3.81 9.49 4.36
N TYR A 88 -2.97 8.52 4.01
CA TYR A 88 -1.69 8.77 3.37
C TYR A 88 -1.85 9.58 2.08
N ILE A 89 -2.80 9.20 1.21
CA ILE A 89 -3.13 9.94 0.00
C ILE A 89 -3.73 11.29 0.33
N TYR A 90 -4.49 11.50 1.39
CA TYR A 90 -5.05 12.82 1.72
C TYR A 90 -3.97 13.74 2.29
N ASP A 91 -3.11 13.21 3.16
CA ASP A 91 -1.96 13.89 3.75
C ASP A 91 -0.85 14.18 2.71
N HIS A 92 -0.78 13.37 1.64
CA HIS A 92 0.19 13.50 0.54
C HIS A 92 -0.48 13.85 -0.81
N ALA A 93 -1.79 14.08 -0.82
CA ALA A 93 -2.54 14.55 -1.99
C ALA A 93 -2.11 15.98 -2.13
N THR A 94 -1.11 16.11 -2.98
CA THR A 94 -0.56 17.37 -3.41
C THR A 94 -1.75 18.20 -3.88
N THR A 95 -1.95 19.33 -3.24
CA THR A 95 -2.82 20.42 -3.67
C THR A 95 -2.76 20.51 -5.19
N CYS A 96 -3.85 20.16 -5.88
CA CYS A 96 -3.98 20.36 -7.32
C CYS A 96 -4.13 21.86 -7.62
N THR A 97 -3.15 22.67 -7.26
CA THR A 97 -2.97 24.08 -7.66
C THR A 97 -1.57 24.49 -7.26
N ASN A 98 -0.60 24.41 -8.20
CA ASN A 98 0.61 25.25 -8.30
C ASN A 98 1.70 24.63 -9.19
N GLU A 99 1.37 24.08 -10.36
CA GLU A 99 2.37 23.51 -11.28
C GLU A 99 3.45 24.55 -11.66
N THR A 100 3.04 25.82 -11.86
CA THR A 100 3.96 26.94 -12.13
C THR A 100 4.83 27.30 -10.92
N GLU A 101 4.25 27.43 -9.71
CA GLU A 101 5.02 27.79 -8.51
C GLU A 101 5.95 26.65 -8.09
N ASN A 102 5.51 25.39 -8.19
CA ASN A 102 6.34 24.22 -7.95
C ASN A 102 7.49 24.13 -8.96
N GLN A 103 7.26 24.47 -10.23
CA GLN A 103 8.32 24.54 -11.23
C GLN A 103 9.31 25.67 -10.95
N ILE A 104 8.85 26.83 -10.46
CA ILE A 104 9.70 27.94 -10.02
C ILE A 104 10.57 27.49 -8.84
N VAL A 105 9.97 26.92 -7.79
CA VAL A 105 10.68 26.39 -6.61
C VAL A 105 11.67 25.30 -7.02
N ALA A 106 11.30 24.37 -7.91
CA ALA A 106 12.20 23.34 -8.41
C ALA A 106 13.40 23.94 -9.18
N ASN A 107 13.16 24.96 -10.00
CA ASN A 107 14.20 25.67 -10.73
C ASN A 107 15.15 26.43 -9.78
N ASP A 108 14.62 27.06 -8.73
CA ASP A 108 15.39 27.79 -7.72
C ASP A 108 16.25 26.84 -6.87
N LEU A 109 15.70 25.68 -6.48
CA LEU A 109 16.44 24.64 -5.79
C LEU A 109 17.56 24.06 -6.66
N LEU A 110 17.28 23.79 -7.94
CA LEU A 110 18.28 23.33 -8.90
C LEU A 110 19.39 24.38 -9.10
N ALA A 111 19.04 25.66 -9.15
CA ALA A 111 20.00 26.76 -9.22
C ALA A 111 20.86 26.83 -7.96
N CYS A 112 20.27 26.67 -6.76
CA CYS A 112 21.00 26.58 -5.50
C CYS A 112 21.99 25.40 -5.48
N GLU A 113 21.56 24.20 -5.89
CA GLU A 113 22.43 23.01 -5.97
C GLU A 113 23.61 23.26 -6.94
N LYS A 114 23.35 23.82 -8.12
CA LYS A 114 24.38 24.18 -9.10
C LYS A 114 25.36 25.23 -8.57
N ARG A 115 24.91 26.21 -7.77
CA ARG A 115 25.80 27.19 -7.12
C ARG A 115 26.76 26.49 -6.16
N LYS A 116 26.26 25.60 -5.29
CA LYS A 116 27.13 24.87 -4.35
C LYS A 116 28.12 23.97 -5.07
N LEU A 117 27.69 23.30 -6.14
CA LEU A 117 28.56 22.45 -6.95
C LEU A 117 29.79 23.19 -7.47
N ARG A 118 29.65 24.47 -7.86
CA ARG A 118 30.76 25.32 -8.31
C ARG A 118 31.81 25.61 -7.22
N THR A 119 31.49 25.38 -5.95
CA THR A 119 32.44 25.53 -4.83
C THR A 119 33.17 24.23 -4.48
N LEU A 120 32.65 23.07 -4.91
CA LEU A 120 33.30 21.79 -4.65
C LEU A 120 34.60 21.65 -5.45
N PRO A 121 35.63 20.98 -4.91
CA PRO A 121 36.82 20.61 -5.66
C PRO A 121 36.46 19.81 -6.91
N GLU A 122 37.23 20.00 -7.98
CA GLU A 122 36.92 19.50 -9.33
C GLU A 122 36.58 18.01 -9.36
N GLN A 123 37.42 17.17 -8.73
CA GLN A 123 37.19 15.72 -8.69
C GLN A 123 35.90 15.34 -7.96
N ARG A 124 35.59 16.01 -6.84
CA ARG A 124 34.35 15.80 -6.08
C ARG A 124 33.13 16.20 -6.89
N ARG A 125 33.19 17.37 -7.53
CA ARG A 125 32.14 17.88 -8.41
C ARG A 125 31.85 16.92 -9.55
N LYS A 126 32.89 16.42 -10.23
CA LYS A 126 32.76 15.48 -11.35
C LYS A 126 32.10 14.17 -10.93
N ILE A 127 32.57 13.59 -9.81
CA ILE A 127 31.98 12.37 -9.23
C ILE A 127 30.51 12.59 -8.86
N TYR A 128 30.20 13.72 -8.22
CA TYR A 128 28.83 14.03 -7.84
C TYR A 128 27.93 14.20 -9.06
N ILE A 129 28.37 14.94 -10.09
CA ILE A 129 27.59 15.15 -11.31
C ILE A 129 27.26 13.82 -11.99
N MET A 130 28.26 12.95 -12.16
CA MET A 130 28.06 11.64 -12.77
C MET A 130 27.05 10.79 -12.00
N ASN A 131 27.02 10.90 -10.67
CA ASN A 131 26.06 10.14 -9.87
C ASN A 131 24.67 10.79 -9.81
N ARG A 132 24.59 12.12 -9.73
CA ARG A 132 23.34 12.86 -9.47
C ARG A 132 22.56 13.19 -10.75
N PHE A 133 23.25 13.49 -11.85
CA PHE A 133 22.64 13.95 -13.10
C PHE A 133 22.83 13.00 -14.28
N GLU A 134 23.78 12.06 -14.19
CA GLU A 134 24.00 11.02 -15.21
C GLU A 134 23.62 9.61 -14.72
N ASP A 135 23.07 9.48 -13.50
CA ASP A 135 22.64 8.22 -12.86
C ASP A 135 23.67 7.09 -12.82
N LYS A 136 24.98 7.42 -12.84
CA LYS A 136 26.04 6.42 -12.81
C LYS A 136 26.26 5.87 -11.40
N SER A 137 26.43 4.56 -11.33
CA SER A 137 26.80 3.84 -10.12
C SER A 137 28.24 4.17 -9.70
N SER A 138 28.56 3.97 -8.41
CA SER A 138 29.93 4.11 -7.90
C SER A 138 30.93 3.21 -8.63
N SER A 139 30.48 2.05 -9.14
CA SER A 139 31.30 1.11 -9.92
C SER A 139 31.65 1.70 -11.30
N GLU A 140 30.66 2.23 -12.01
CA GLU A 140 30.88 2.88 -13.32
C GLU A 140 31.73 4.14 -13.20
N ILE A 141 31.56 4.92 -12.13
CA ILE A 141 32.38 6.11 -11.86
C ILE A 141 33.82 5.70 -11.53
N SER A 142 34.00 4.65 -10.71
CA SER A 142 35.30 4.08 -10.36
C SER A 142 36.08 3.64 -11.60
N ALA A 143 35.41 2.93 -12.51
CA ALA A 143 35.97 2.52 -13.79
C ALA A 143 36.28 3.72 -14.70
N LYS A 144 35.37 4.68 -14.84
CA LYS A 144 35.57 5.85 -15.73
C LYS A 144 36.69 6.78 -15.26
N LEU A 145 36.89 6.92 -13.95
CA LEU A 145 37.86 7.85 -13.36
C LEU A 145 39.15 7.17 -12.88
N ASN A 146 39.29 5.86 -13.07
CA ASN A 146 40.42 5.05 -12.57
C ASN A 146 40.67 5.28 -11.06
N LEU A 147 39.58 5.31 -10.28
CA LEU A 147 39.64 5.47 -8.82
C LEU A 147 39.16 4.20 -8.14
N SER A 148 39.58 3.97 -6.89
CA SER A 148 38.98 2.89 -6.09
C SER A 148 37.51 3.18 -5.80
N ARG A 149 36.67 2.14 -5.75
CA ARG A 149 35.25 2.26 -5.37
C ARG A 149 35.09 2.99 -4.02
N ARG A 150 35.96 2.69 -3.05
CA ARG A 150 35.97 3.33 -1.73
C ARG A 150 36.26 4.83 -1.82
N THR A 151 37.16 5.24 -2.70
CA THR A 151 37.45 6.66 -2.94
C THR A 151 36.25 7.39 -3.53
N VAL A 152 35.57 6.78 -4.50
CA VAL A 152 34.34 7.31 -5.10
C VAL A 152 33.22 7.45 -4.07
N GLU A 153 33.00 6.41 -3.26
CA GLU A 153 31.99 6.41 -2.19
C GLU A 153 32.29 7.50 -1.15
N ASN A 154 33.55 7.69 -0.77
CA ASN A 154 33.96 8.76 0.14
C ASN A 154 33.71 10.16 -0.46
N HIS A 155 34.09 10.37 -1.72
CA HIS A 155 33.78 11.63 -2.40
C HIS A 155 32.27 11.90 -2.50
N LEU A 156 31.47 10.88 -2.79
CA LEU A 156 30.01 11.00 -2.81
C LEU A 156 29.45 11.31 -1.43
N PHE A 157 29.94 10.64 -0.38
CA PHE A 157 29.53 10.88 1.00
C PHE A 157 29.77 12.34 1.40
N ILE A 158 31.00 12.84 1.21
CA ILE A 158 31.38 14.22 1.54
C ILE A 158 30.56 15.22 0.70
N SER A 159 30.46 15.01 -0.60
CA SER A 159 29.75 15.94 -1.51
C SER A 159 28.26 16.00 -1.20
N ARG A 160 27.61 14.86 -0.91
CA ARG A 160 26.20 14.80 -0.50
C ARG A 160 25.98 15.49 0.85
N LYS A 161 26.90 15.36 1.79
CA LYS A 161 26.84 16.06 3.08
C LYS A 161 26.91 17.57 2.89
N GLU A 162 27.94 18.06 2.18
CA GLU A 162 28.13 19.49 1.92
C GLU A 162 26.95 20.12 1.15
N ILE A 163 26.42 19.42 0.14
CA ILE A 163 25.27 19.90 -0.64
C ILE A 163 24.03 19.93 0.24
N ARG A 164 23.76 18.89 1.04
CA ARG A 164 22.61 18.87 1.94
C ARG A 164 22.66 19.99 2.98
N GLU A 165 23.84 20.26 3.56
CA GLU A 165 24.03 21.35 4.52
C GLU A 165 23.77 22.72 3.88
N TYR A 166 24.24 22.93 2.65
CA TYR A 166 23.97 24.17 1.92
C TYR A 166 22.50 24.31 1.50
N MET A 167 21.86 23.24 1.03
CA MET A 167 20.46 23.28 0.61
C MET A 167 19.52 23.63 1.77
N LYS A 168 19.85 23.23 3.02
CA LYS A 168 19.13 23.65 4.23
C LYS A 168 19.17 25.16 4.52
N GLN A 169 20.08 25.90 3.89
CA GLN A 169 20.18 27.36 4.01
C GLN A 169 19.41 28.07 2.88
N CYS A 170 19.05 27.35 1.82
CA CYS A 170 18.28 27.86 0.67
C CYS A 170 16.76 27.69 0.84
N ILE A 171 16.31 26.93 1.84
CA ILE A 171 14.92 26.64 2.19
C ILE A 171 14.68 27.26 3.57
#